data_AF-A0A951WKT3-F1
#
_entry.id   AF-A0A951WKT3-F1
#
_cell.length_a   1.000
_cell.length_b   1.000
_cell.length_c   1.000
_cell.angle_alpha   90.00
_cell.angle_beta   90.00
_cell.angle_gamma   90.00
#
_symmetry.space_group_name_H-M   'P 1'
#
loop_
_entity.id
_entity.type
_entity.pdbx_description
1 polymer ?
#
loop_
_entity_poly.entity_id
_entity_poly.type
_entity_poly.pdbx_seq_one_letter_code
_entity_poly.pdbx_strand_id
1 'polypeptide(L)'
;MKLCLSCLIQGTKKDQEFAASQPVLQGGTGYSSLGAFKRAQGPAGEGKDWHHIVEQRLESKFGPEAIHNTKNVVAIPREIHWKISAHYGTKPLGSLQTNRERVGAMSFEEQYAYGKKVLEEEIRKFGDRR
;
A
#
# COMPACT_ATOMS: atom_id res chain seq x y z
N MET A 1 -11.80 -45.46 -42.75
CA MET A 1 -13.18 -45.26 -42.26
C MET A 1 -13.14 -44.17 -41.20
N LYS A 2 -13.90 -43.09 -41.44
CA LYS A 2 -14.11 -41.95 -40.53
C LYS A 2 -15.01 -42.40 -39.37
N LEU A 3 -14.70 -41.95 -38.15
CA LEU A 3 -15.71 -41.57 -37.16
C LEU A 3 -15.12 -40.46 -36.29
N CYS A 4 -15.57 -39.25 -36.61
CA CYS A 4 -15.50 -38.05 -35.80
C CYS A 4 -16.47 -38.25 -34.63
N LEU A 5 -16.01 -38.09 -33.39
CA LEU A 5 -16.89 -37.97 -32.23
C LEU A 5 -16.79 -36.55 -31.70
N SER A 6 -17.83 -35.80 -32.02
CA SER A 6 -18.12 -34.45 -31.63
C SER A 6 -18.56 -34.34 -30.16
N CYS A 7 -18.37 -33.13 -29.66
CA CYS A 7 -19.27 -32.41 -28.76
C CYS A 7 -19.22 -32.64 -27.23
N LEU A 8 -18.90 -31.52 -26.58
CA LEU A 8 -19.65 -30.92 -25.47
C LEU A 8 -19.49 -31.60 -24.11
N ILE A 9 -18.42 -31.23 -23.40
CA ILE A 9 -18.59 -30.88 -21.99
C ILE A 9 -18.46 -29.37 -21.89
N GLN A 10 -19.61 -28.77 -21.66
CA GLN A 10 -19.82 -27.35 -21.44
C GLN A 10 -19.02 -26.95 -20.21
N GLY A 11 -18.04 -26.06 -20.39
CA GLY A 11 -17.35 -25.39 -19.29
C GLY A 11 -18.38 -24.74 -18.38
N THR A 12 -18.38 -25.13 -17.11
CA THR A 12 -19.17 -24.50 -16.08
C THR A 12 -18.74 -23.04 -15.99
N LYS A 13 -19.70 -22.12 -16.11
CA LYS A 13 -19.51 -20.66 -16.05
C LYS A 13 -19.10 -20.21 -14.64
N LYS A 14 -17.92 -20.62 -14.18
CA LYS A 14 -17.31 -20.15 -12.92
C LYS A 14 -15.82 -19.84 -13.04
N ASP A 15 -15.33 -19.75 -14.27
CA ASP A 15 -13.92 -19.46 -14.57
C ASP A 15 -13.72 -18.07 -15.23
N GLN A 16 -14.73 -17.20 -15.13
CA GLN A 16 -14.67 -15.84 -15.66
C GLN A 16 -14.78 -14.81 -14.52
N GLU A 17 -13.66 -14.57 -13.85
CA GLU A 17 -13.13 -13.24 -13.46
C GLU A 17 -11.87 -13.41 -12.58
N PHE A 18 -10.79 -13.91 -13.18
CA PHE A 18 -9.42 -13.59 -12.72
C PHE A 18 -9.00 -12.27 -13.40
N ALA A 19 -9.80 -11.22 -13.22
CA ALA A 19 -9.41 -9.85 -13.52
C ALA A 19 -8.87 -9.28 -12.21
N ALA A 20 -7.61 -8.86 -12.22
CA ALA A 20 -6.85 -8.32 -11.10
C ALA A 20 -7.72 -7.52 -10.10
N SER A 21 -8.09 -8.16 -8.99
CA SER A 21 -8.66 -7.47 -7.83
C SER A 21 -7.52 -6.73 -7.12
N GLN A 22 -7.06 -5.64 -7.73
CA GLN A 22 -6.19 -4.70 -7.03
C GLN A 22 -6.90 -4.26 -5.74
N PRO A 23 -6.18 -4.14 -4.62
CA PRO A 23 -6.76 -3.67 -3.37
C PRO A 23 -7.16 -2.20 -3.53
N VAL A 24 -8.41 -1.96 -3.94
CA VAL A 24 -8.97 -0.62 -3.97
C VAL A 24 -9.44 -0.31 -2.56
N LEU A 25 -8.75 0.63 -1.90
CA LEU A 25 -9.24 1.20 -0.65
C LEU A 25 -10.60 1.88 -0.92
N GLN A 26 -11.68 1.25 -0.49
CA GLN A 26 -13.04 1.73 -0.74
C GLN A 26 -13.23 3.18 -0.26
N GLY A 27 -13.91 3.98 -1.08
CA GLY A 27 -14.19 5.39 -0.78
C GLY A 27 -12.98 6.33 -0.86
N GLY A 28 -11.87 5.88 -1.44
CA GLY A 28 -10.71 6.73 -1.76
C GLY A 28 -10.54 6.93 -3.26
N THR A 29 -10.03 8.10 -3.66
CA THR A 29 -9.59 8.37 -5.03
C THR A 29 -8.16 7.85 -5.22
N GLY A 30 -7.99 6.91 -6.17
CA GLY A 30 -6.68 6.45 -6.64
C GLY A 30 -6.17 7.33 -7.77
N TYR A 31 -4.85 7.50 -7.86
CA TYR A 31 -4.19 8.25 -8.92
C TYR A 31 -3.16 7.39 -9.64
N SER A 32 -2.94 7.65 -10.93
CA SER A 32 -1.97 6.92 -11.74
C SER A 32 -0.51 7.20 -11.37
N SER A 33 -0.23 8.22 -10.54
CA SER A 33 1.12 8.57 -10.08
C SER A 33 1.08 9.49 -8.86
N LEU A 34 2.18 9.54 -8.10
CA LEU A 34 2.37 10.51 -7.01
C LEU A 34 2.28 11.97 -7.51
N GLY A 35 2.70 12.23 -8.75
CA GLY A 35 2.60 13.55 -9.37
C GLY A 35 1.14 13.95 -9.60
N ALA A 36 0.30 13.03 -10.08
CA ALA A 36 -1.14 13.27 -10.23
C ALA A 36 -1.81 13.50 -8.88
N PHE A 37 -1.47 12.69 -7.87
CA PHE A 37 -1.92 12.88 -6.49
C PHE A 37 -1.56 14.28 -5.97
N LYS A 38 -0.28 14.69 -6.06
CA LYS A 38 0.18 16.00 -5.56
C LYS A 38 -0.44 17.19 -6.30
N ARG A 39 -0.74 17.06 -7.60
CA ARG A 39 -1.45 18.11 -8.34
C ARG A 39 -2.90 18.25 -7.89
N ALA A 40 -3.57 17.15 -7.57
CA ALA A 40 -4.96 17.16 -7.09
C ALA A 40 -5.07 17.63 -5.62
N GLN A 41 -4.18 17.16 -4.76
CA GLN A 41 -4.24 17.40 -3.31
C GLN A 41 -3.46 18.65 -2.86
N GLY A 42 -2.53 19.14 -3.68
CA GLY A 42 -1.65 20.25 -3.32
C GLY A 42 -0.52 19.86 -2.35
N PRO A 43 0.15 20.86 -1.75
CA PRO A 43 1.17 20.63 -0.73
C PRO A 43 0.56 20.00 0.53
N ALA A 44 1.33 19.19 1.26
CA ALA A 44 0.88 18.54 2.50
C ALA A 44 0.57 19.52 3.65
N GLY A 45 0.90 20.80 3.48
CA GLY A 45 0.82 21.85 4.49
C GLY A 45 2.20 22.19 5.09
N GLU A 46 2.27 23.33 5.76
CA GLU A 46 3.51 23.80 6.39
C GLU A 46 4.00 22.82 7.46
N GLY A 47 5.31 22.52 7.44
CA GLY A 47 5.94 21.59 8.38
C GLY A 47 5.52 20.12 8.23
N LYS A 48 4.75 19.77 7.19
CA LYS A 48 4.24 18.42 6.93
C LYS A 48 4.73 17.87 5.59
N ASP A 49 4.81 16.55 5.52
CA ASP A 49 5.10 15.80 4.30
C ASP A 49 4.00 14.74 4.05
N TRP A 50 3.79 14.38 2.79
CA TRP A 50 2.89 13.28 2.40
C TRP A 50 3.55 11.93 2.72
N HIS A 51 2.85 11.08 3.47
CA HIS A 51 3.31 9.76 3.90
C HIS A 51 2.39 8.67 3.35
N HIS A 52 2.97 7.64 2.75
CA HIS A 52 2.22 6.45 2.33
C HIS A 52 2.20 5.43 3.48
N ILE A 53 1.01 4.95 3.86
CA ILE A 53 0.82 3.91 4.88
C ILE A 53 1.37 2.56 4.36
N VAL A 54 0.99 2.18 3.14
CA VAL A 54 1.59 1.09 2.35
C VAL A 54 2.74 1.67 1.53
N GLU A 55 3.92 1.05 1.60
CA GLU A 55 5.13 1.64 1.02
C GLU A 55 5.03 1.85 -0.50
N GLN A 56 5.37 3.07 -0.94
CA GLN A 56 5.34 3.48 -2.35
C GLN A 56 6.14 2.55 -3.28
N ARG A 57 7.24 1.94 -2.81
CA ARG A 57 8.11 1.06 -3.63
C ARG A 57 7.40 -0.20 -4.14
N LEU A 58 6.25 -0.54 -3.58
CA LEU A 58 5.47 -1.73 -3.94
C LEU A 58 4.37 -1.40 -4.98
N GLU A 59 4.47 -0.24 -5.64
CA GLU A 59 3.62 0.15 -6.76
C GLU A 59 3.55 -0.93 -7.85
N SER A 60 4.67 -1.57 -8.19
CA SER A 60 4.67 -2.66 -9.17
C SER A 60 3.91 -3.90 -8.70
N LYS A 61 3.74 -4.08 -7.39
CA LYS A 61 3.03 -5.21 -6.78
C LYS A 61 1.53 -4.93 -6.63
N PHE A 62 1.16 -3.74 -6.17
CA PHE A 62 -0.23 -3.40 -5.82
C PHE A 62 -0.95 -2.50 -6.82
N GLY A 63 -0.21 -1.88 -7.74
CA GLY A 63 -0.73 -0.93 -8.71
C GLY A 63 -0.66 0.53 -8.23
N PRO A 64 -0.58 1.48 -9.17
CA PRO A 64 -0.46 2.90 -8.85
C PRO A 64 -1.69 3.45 -8.14
N GLU A 65 -2.90 3.04 -8.52
CA GLU A 65 -4.14 3.56 -7.93
C GLU A 65 -4.36 3.13 -6.48
N ALA A 66 -3.83 1.97 -6.09
CA ALA A 66 -3.85 1.50 -4.71
C ALA A 66 -2.78 2.23 -3.86
N ILE A 67 -1.58 2.43 -4.41
CA ILE A 67 -0.48 3.12 -3.72
C ILE A 67 -0.75 4.62 -3.59
N HIS A 68 -1.01 5.32 -4.69
CA HIS A 68 -1.31 6.74 -4.72
C HIS A 68 -2.79 6.96 -4.47
N ASN A 69 -3.31 6.50 -3.34
CA ASN A 69 -4.72 6.65 -2.98
C ASN A 69 -4.88 7.63 -1.82
N THR A 70 -5.92 8.47 -1.85
CA THR A 70 -6.29 9.36 -0.73
C THR A 70 -6.50 8.65 0.62
N LYS A 71 -6.78 7.33 0.62
CA LYS A 71 -6.86 6.51 1.84
C LYS A 71 -5.53 5.89 2.25
N ASN A 72 -4.55 5.81 1.34
CA ASN A 72 -3.21 5.29 1.63
C ASN A 72 -2.21 6.41 1.96
N VAL A 73 -2.50 7.65 1.57
CA VAL A 73 -1.60 8.79 1.73
C VAL A 73 -2.14 9.78 2.75
N VAL A 74 -1.33 10.12 3.75
CA VAL A 74 -1.69 11.03 4.86
C VAL A 74 -0.65 12.14 5.00
N ALA A 75 -1.08 13.34 5.38
CA ALA A 75 -0.16 14.44 5.69
C ALA A 75 0.25 14.37 7.16
N ILE A 76 1.55 14.26 7.44
CA ILE A 76 2.09 14.18 8.81
C ILE A 76 3.25 15.17 9.02
N PRO A 77 3.52 15.59 10.27
CA PRO A 77 4.71 16.37 10.58
C PRO A 77 5.99 15.73 10.06
N ARG A 78 6.88 16.55 9.49
CA ARG A 78 8.15 16.11 8.90
C ARG A 78 9.02 15.29 9.86
N GLU A 79 9.07 15.66 11.14
CA GLU A 79 9.81 14.90 12.15
C GLU A 79 9.28 13.47 12.29
N ILE A 80 7.96 13.30 12.30
CA ILE A 80 7.32 11.97 12.40
C ILE A 80 7.61 11.18 11.12
N HIS A 81 7.52 11.81 9.95
CA HIS A 81 7.86 11.17 8.68
C HIS A 81 9.29 10.60 8.68
N TRP A 82 10.26 11.35 9.22
CA TRP A 82 11.64 10.88 9.35
C TRP A 82 11.80 9.72 10.33
N LYS A 83 11.11 9.76 11.49
CA LYS A 83 11.15 8.65 12.46
C LYS A 83 10.57 7.36 11.89
N ILE A 84 9.44 7.45 11.18
CA ILE A 84 8.84 6.30 10.51
C ILE A 84 9.81 5.76 9.45
N SER A 85 10.44 6.64 8.67
CA SER A 85 11.43 6.24 7.66
C SER A 85 12.61 5.48 8.27
N ALA A 86 13.10 5.93 9.43
CA ALA A 86 14.16 5.28 10.20
C ALA A 86 13.72 3.93 10.79
N HIS A 87 12.49 3.84 11.30
CA HIS A 87 11.89 2.58 11.78
C HIS A 87 11.89 1.50 10.70
N TYR A 88 11.49 1.84 9.47
CA TYR A 88 11.51 0.90 8.35
C TYR A 88 12.93 0.49 7.94
N GLY A 89 13.93 1.37 8.12
CA GLY A 89 15.34 1.05 7.91
C GLY A 89 15.97 0.20 9.00
N THR A 90 15.30 0.02 10.14
CA THR A 90 15.84 -0.72 11.28
C THR A 90 15.66 -2.22 11.13
N LYS A 91 16.63 -2.99 11.60
CA LYS A 91 16.58 -4.44 11.76
C LYS A 91 16.21 -4.77 13.22
N PRO A 92 15.04 -5.34 13.49
CA PRO A 92 14.68 -5.76 14.84
C PRO A 92 15.69 -6.75 15.42
N LEU A 93 15.87 -6.74 16.73
CA LEU A 93 16.77 -7.67 17.41
C LEU A 93 16.39 -9.13 17.07
N GLY A 94 17.38 -9.93 16.66
CA GLY A 94 17.16 -11.33 16.26
C GLY A 94 16.59 -11.52 14.84
N SER A 95 16.22 -10.44 14.13
CA SER A 95 15.82 -10.52 12.73
C SER A 95 17.04 -10.45 11.81
N LEU A 96 17.00 -11.17 10.70
CA LEU A 96 17.97 -10.99 9.61
C LEU A 96 17.56 -9.88 8.64
N GLN A 97 16.28 -9.50 8.64
CA GLN A 97 15.66 -8.55 7.73
C GLN A 97 15.28 -7.25 8.44
N THR A 98 15.38 -6.14 7.73
CA THR A 98 14.81 -4.85 8.10
C THR A 98 13.28 -4.91 8.14
N ASN A 99 12.66 -4.00 8.88
CA ASN A 99 11.21 -3.83 8.86
C ASN A 99 10.69 -3.61 7.43
N ARG A 100 11.43 -2.86 6.60
CA ARG A 100 11.13 -2.63 5.18
C ARG A 100 11.09 -3.92 4.35
N GLU A 101 12.09 -4.79 4.51
CA GLU A 101 12.13 -6.08 3.82
C GLU A 101 10.95 -6.96 4.23
N ARG A 102 10.66 -7.03 5.53
CA ARG A 102 9.53 -7.81 6.06
C ARG A 102 8.19 -7.36 5.47
N VAL A 103 7.90 -6.06 5.42
CA VAL A 103 6.64 -5.56 4.85
C VAL A 103 6.55 -5.73 3.33
N GLY A 104 7.68 -5.94 2.64
CA GLY A 104 7.67 -6.25 1.20
C GLY A 104 6.99 -7.57 0.88
N ALA A 105 7.04 -8.54 1.79
CA ALA A 105 6.43 -9.85 1.62
C ALA A 105 4.93 -9.85 1.93
N MET A 106 4.44 -8.90 2.72
CA MET A 106 3.04 -8.82 3.19
C MET A 106 2.03 -8.59 2.06
N SER A 107 0.77 -8.92 2.32
CA SER A 107 -0.38 -8.43 1.54
C SER A 107 -0.54 -6.91 1.72
N PHE A 108 -1.36 -6.29 0.88
CA PHE A 108 -1.65 -4.87 1.00
C PHE A 108 -2.31 -4.56 2.35
N GLU A 109 -3.28 -5.37 2.76
CA GLU A 109 -4.05 -5.21 4.00
C GLU A 109 -3.17 -5.37 5.23
N GLU A 110 -2.28 -6.38 5.22
CA GLU A 110 -1.32 -6.62 6.28
C GLU A 110 -0.35 -5.43 6.44
N GLN A 111 0.20 -4.96 5.32
CA GLN A 111 1.09 -3.81 5.32
C GLN A 111 0.37 -2.53 5.74
N TYR A 112 -0.87 -2.33 5.30
CA TYR A 112 -1.69 -1.18 5.67
C TYR A 112 -1.97 -1.17 7.18
N ALA A 113 -2.34 -2.33 7.75
CA ALA A 113 -2.54 -2.48 9.19
C ALA A 113 -1.26 -2.20 9.97
N TYR A 114 -0.13 -2.76 9.53
CA TYR A 114 1.18 -2.52 10.15
C TYR A 114 1.60 -1.04 10.04
N GLY A 115 1.44 -0.42 8.88
CA GLY A 115 1.78 0.98 8.64
C GLY A 115 0.96 1.93 9.51
N LYS A 116 -0.34 1.69 9.68
CA LYS A 116 -1.20 2.45 10.61
C LYS A 116 -0.72 2.33 12.05
N LYS A 117 -0.38 1.12 12.49
CA LYS A 117 0.14 0.90 13.84
C LYS A 117 1.43 1.71 14.09
N VAL A 118 2.37 1.66 13.15
CA VAL A 118 3.63 2.44 13.24
C VAL A 118 3.35 3.94 13.27
N LEU A 119 2.44 4.41 12.41
CA LEU A 119 2.01 5.82 12.36
C LEU A 119 1.43 6.29 13.70
N GLU A 120 0.48 5.53 14.25
CA GLU A 120 -0.17 5.81 15.54
C GLU A 120 0.83 5.82 16.69
N GLU A 121 1.74 4.85 16.73
CA GLU A 121 2.80 4.77 17.75
C GLU A 121 3.74 5.98 17.70
N GLU A 122 4.18 6.40 16.51
CA GLU A 122 5.09 7.55 16.37
C GLU A 122 4.38 8.89 16.64
N ILE A 123 3.11 9.02 16.26
CA ILE A 123 2.28 10.19 16.62
C ILE A 123 2.12 10.27 18.14
N ARG A 124 1.82 9.16 18.81
CA ARG A 124 1.68 9.13 20.27
C ARG A 124 2.98 9.55 20.96
N LYS A 125 4.12 8.96 20.56
CA LYS A 125 5.44 9.33 21.08
C LYS A 125 5.80 10.78 20.82
N PHE A 126 5.35 11.36 19.71
CA PHE A 126 5.57 12.77 19.40
C PHE A 126 4.72 13.70 20.29
N GLY A 127 3.48 13.32 20.59
CA GLY A 127 2.61 14.02 21.53
C GLY A 127 3.19 14.08 22.94
N ASP A 128 3.70 12.95 23.44
CA ASP A 128 4.24 12.81 24.80
C ASP A 128 5.54 13.61 25.06
N ARG A 129 6.17 14.18 24.01
CA ARG A 129 7.44 14.93 24.11
C ARG A 129 7.29 16.45 24.21
N ARG A 130 6.06 16.97 24.19
CA ARG A 130 5.74 18.40 24.31
C ARG A 130 5.02 18.66 25.62
#